data_AF-R6ZVB2-F1
#
_entry.id   AF-R6ZVB2-F1
#
_cell.length_a   1.000
_cell.length_b   1.000
_cell.length_c   1.000
_cell.angle_alpha   90.00
_cell.angle_beta   90.00
_cell.angle_gamma   90.00
#
_symmetry.space_group_name_H-M   'P 1'
#
loop_
_entity.id
_entity.type
_entity.pdbx_description
1 polymer ?
#
loop_
_entity_poly.entity_id
_entity_poly.type
_entity_poly.pdbx_seq_one_letter_code
_entity_poly.pdbx_strand_id
1 'polypeptide(L)' 'MAKESVLEKREDRMRETVDEYYAFKNEFPESKYMKEVESIYADVSKYITTSEEE' A
#
# COMPACT_ATOMS: atom_id res chain seq x y z
N MET A 1 21.80 1.45 15.29
CA MET A 1 20.97 2.06 14.23
C MET A 1 20.19 0.98 13.47
N ALA A 2 19.15 0.40 14.08
CA ALA A 2 18.30 -0.60 13.43
C ALA A 2 16.81 -0.24 13.46
N LYS A 3 16.39 0.68 14.35
CA LYS A 3 15.00 1.15 14.46
C LYS A 3 14.66 2.19 13.38
N GLU A 4 15.59 3.11 13.09
CA GLU A 4 15.42 4.15 12.07
C GLU A 4 15.20 3.58 10.66
N SER A 5 15.88 2.48 10.30
CA SER A 5 15.71 1.83 8.99
C SER A 5 14.30 1.27 8.77
N VAL A 6 13.57 0.94 9.84
CA VAL A 6 12.19 0.43 9.74
C VAL A 6 11.21 1.53 9.36
N LEU A 7 11.46 2.76 9.85
CA LEU A 7 10.69 3.95 9.54
C LEU A 7 11.03 4.49 8.15
N GLU A 8 12.31 4.58 7.80
CA GLU A 8 12.76 5.02 6.47
C GLU A 8 12.15 4.15 5.35
N LYS A 9 12.16 2.83 5.53
CA LYS A 9 11.58 1.89 4.57
C LYS A 9 10.06 1.81 4.61
N ARG A 10 9.39 2.53 5.53
CA ARG A 10 7.93 2.43 5.68
C ARG A 10 7.23 2.99 4.45
N GLU A 11 7.68 4.12 3.95
CA GLU A 11 7.13 4.78 2.77
C GLU A 11 7.25 3.89 1.54
N ASP A 12 8.43 3.33 1.31
CA ASP A 12 8.68 2.38 0.21
C ASP A 12 7.71 1.20 0.26
N ARG A 13 7.55 0.56 1.43
CA ARG A 13 6.60 -0.55 1.59
C ARG A 13 5.15 -0.14 1.33
N MET A 14 4.74 1.07 1.70
CA MET A 14 3.39 1.57 1.41
C MET A 14 3.19 1.77 -0.08
N ARG A 15 4.18 2.31 -0.80
CA ARG A 15 4.14 2.47 -2.26
C ARG A 15 4.11 1.12 -2.97
N GLU A 16 4.98 0.19 -2.59
CA GLU A 16 4.98 -1.19 -3.11
C GLU A 16 3.60 -1.86 -2.91
N THR A 17 2.97 -1.68 -1.74
CA THR A 17 1.64 -2.26 -1.49
C THR A 17 0.56 -1.69 -2.41
N VAL A 18 0.67 -0.41 -2.80
CA VAL A 18 -0.25 0.21 -3.77
C VAL A 18 -0.01 -0.33 -5.19
N ASP A 19 1.25 -0.49 -5.59
CA ASP A 19 1.58 -1.07 -6.89
C ASP A 19 1.03 -2.50 -7.01
N GLU A 20 1.22 -3.32 -5.97
CA GLU A 20 0.68 -4.68 -5.90
C GLU A 20 -0.85 -4.72 -5.91
N TYR A 21 -1.53 -3.74 -5.28
CA TYR A 21 -2.98 -3.62 -5.37
C TYR A 21 -3.45 -3.45 -6.82
N TYR A 22 -2.80 -2.58 -7.60
CA TYR A 22 -3.17 -2.38 -9.00
C TYR A 22 -2.79 -3.58 -9.88
N ALA A 23 -1.64 -4.21 -9.64
CA ALA A 23 -1.25 -5.45 -10.30
C ALA A 23 -2.29 -6.56 -10.06
N PHE A 24 -2.68 -6.77 -8.80
CA PHE A 24 -3.68 -7.76 -8.41
C PHE A 24 -5.04 -7.53 -9.10
N LYS A 25 -5.52 -6.28 -9.18
CA LYS A 25 -6.79 -5.98 -9.85
C LYS A 25 -6.75 -6.27 -11.35
N ASN A 26 -5.60 -6.07 -11.97
CA ASN A 26 -5.41 -6.35 -13.39
C ASN A 26 -5.33 -7.86 -13.66
N GLU A 27 -4.61 -8.63 -12.82
CA GLU A 27 -4.48 -10.08 -12.99
C GLU A 27 -5.72 -10.86 -12.52
N PHE A 28 -6.40 -10.38 -11.49
CA PHE A 28 -7.51 -11.09 -10.83
C PHE A 28 -8.77 -10.21 -10.66
N PRO A 29 -9.36 -9.68 -11.74
CA PRO A 29 -10.50 -8.75 -11.65
C PRO A 29 -11.75 -9.37 -11.00
N GLU A 30 -11.92 -10.69 -11.04
CA GLU A 30 -13.05 -11.42 -10.45
C GLU A 30 -12.68 -12.15 -9.15
N SER A 31 -11.57 -11.78 -8.51
CA SER A 31 -11.13 -12.42 -7.28
C SER A 31 -12.16 -12.26 -6.15
N LYS A 32 -12.45 -13.36 -5.45
CA LYS A 32 -13.24 -13.34 -4.21
C LYS A 32 -12.61 -12.48 -3.09
N TYR A 33 -11.33 -12.14 -3.22
CA TYR A 33 -10.58 -11.33 -2.25
C TYR A 33 -10.60 -9.82 -2.56
N MET A 34 -11.33 -9.38 -3.60
CA MET A 34 -11.36 -7.97 -4.00
C MET A 34 -11.66 -7.02 -2.84
N LYS A 35 -12.65 -7.37 -2.00
CA LYS A 35 -13.03 -6.56 -0.84
C LYS A 35 -11.91 -6.41 0.19
N GLU A 36 -11.13 -7.47 0.40
CA GLU A 36 -10.01 -7.45 1.35
C GLU A 36 -8.88 -6.57 0.82
N VAL A 37 -8.55 -6.74 -0.46
CA VAL A 37 -7.50 -5.98 -1.15
C VAL A 37 -7.85 -4.49 -1.25
N GLU A 38 -9.12 -4.15 -1.48
CA GLU A 38 -9.61 -2.76 -1.42
C GLU A 38 -9.51 -2.17 -0.01
N SER A 39 -9.78 -2.95 1.05
CA SER A 39 -9.62 -2.48 2.43
C SER A 39 -8.16 -2.19 2.76
N ILE A 40 -7.23 -3.05 2.34
CA ILE A 40 -5.79 -2.86 2.52
C ILE A 40 -5.34 -1.59 1.79
N TYR A 41 -5.76 -1.41 0.53
CA TYR A 41 -5.45 -0.20 -0.23
C TYR A 41 -5.98 1.06 0.47
N ALA A 42 -7.22 1.05 0.96
CA ALA A 42 -7.80 2.20 1.66
C ALA A 42 -7.01 2.57 2.93
N ASP A 43 -6.47 1.59 3.64
CA ASP A 43 -5.65 1.83 4.84
C ASP A 43 -4.25 2.33 4.48
N VAL A 44 -3.61 1.76 3.45
CA VAL A 44 -2.29 2.18 2.98
C VAL A 44 -2.33 3.58 2.36
N SER A 45 -3.39 3.89 1.60
CA SER A 45 -3.57 5.18 0.91
C SER A 45 -3.56 6.36 1.88
N LYS A 46 -4.03 6.17 3.11
CA LYS A 46 -3.99 7.20 4.16
C LYS A 46 -2.55 7.63 4.49
N TYR A 47 -1.57 6.74 4.35
CA TYR A 47 -0.19 7.03 4.71
C TYR A 47 0.62 7.68 3.57
N ILE A 48 0.20 7.49 2.32
CA ILE A 48 0.86 8.11 1.14
C ILE A 48 0.27 9.48 0.77
N THR A 49 -1.02 9.74 1.06
CA THR A 49 -1.61 11.07 0.84
C THR A 49 -1.15 12.08 1.89
N THR A 50 -0.94 11.64 3.14
CA THR A 50 -0.45 12.53 4.22
C THR A 50 1.02 12.95 4.05
N SER A 51 1.80 12.28 3.21
CA SER A 51 3.20 12.64 2.93
C SER A 51 3.38 13.74 1.86
N GLU A 52 2.31 14.18 1.18
CA GLU A 52 2.38 15.27 0.18
C GLU A 52 2.04 16.66 0.75
N GLU A 53 1.74 16.79 2.05
CA GLU A 53 1.34 18.05 2.71
C GLU A 53 2.39 18.69 3.64
N GLU A 54 3.68 18.30 3.58
CA GLU A 54 4.77 18.99 4.31
C GLU A 54 5.79 19.69 3.40
#